data_AF-A0A842KV61-F1
#
_entry.id   AF-A0A842KV61-F1
#
_cell.length_a   1.000
_cell.length_b   1.000
_cell.length_c   1.000
_cell.angle_alpha   90.00
_cell.angle_beta   90.00
_cell.angle_gamma   90.00
#
_symmetry.space_group_name_H-M   'P 1'
#
loop_
_entity.id
_entity.type
_entity.pdbx_description
1 polymer ?
#
loop_
_entity_poly.entity_id
_entity_poly.type
_entity_poly.pdbx_seq_one_letter_code
_entity_poly.pdbx_strand_id
1 'polypeptide(L)'
;MKVEDYFNNILRERKIHLTLIDPEEQTSQEALKMATMAVQGGSDGIMLGGSTTNGIELEATAKTLKENLDVPIILFPGNISGVTKYADAIFFMTLLNSTNPYWIIG
;
A
#
# COMPACT_ATOMS: atom_id res chain seq x y z
N MET A 1 -8.40 10.14 -10.15
CA MET A 1 -7.10 10.72 -10.50
C MET A 1 -6.06 9.61 -10.42
N LYS A 2 -5.02 9.58 -11.26
CA LYS A 2 -3.94 8.59 -11.08
C LYS A 2 -3.14 8.93 -9.82
N VAL A 3 -2.64 7.92 -9.10
CA VAL A 3 -1.87 8.11 -7.86
C VAL A 3 -0.59 8.91 -8.10
N GLU A 4 0.06 8.72 -9.24
CA GLU A 4 1.25 9.50 -9.64
C GLU A 4 0.93 11.00 -9.81
N ASP A 5 -0.19 11.33 -10.48
CA ASP A 5 -0.64 12.72 -10.64
C ASP A 5 -0.98 13.35 -9.29
N TYR A 6 -1.62 12.57 -8.40
CA TYR A 6 -1.94 12.97 -7.03
C TYR A 6 -0.67 13.33 -6.25
N PHE A 7 0.37 12.49 -6.31
CA PHE A 7 1.68 12.78 -5.69
C PHE A 7 2.36 14.00 -6.27
N ASN A 8 2.40 14.12 -7.60
CA ASN A 8 2.99 15.27 -8.28
C ASN A 8 2.31 16.59 -7.92
N ASN A 9 1.01 16.57 -7.62
CA ASN A 9 0.28 17.76 -7.15
C ASN A 9 0.66 18.14 -5.72
N ILE A 10 0.73 17.19 -4.78
CA ILE A 10 1.11 17.46 -3.38
C ILE A 10 2.53 18.02 -3.29
N LEU A 11 3.46 17.44 -4.07
CA LEU A 11 4.89 17.82 -4.07
C LEU A 11 5.17 19.25 -4.50
N ARG A 12 4.19 19.94 -5.10
CA ARG A 12 4.30 21.38 -5.43
C ARG A 12 4.27 22.27 -4.19
N GLU A 13 3.67 21.80 -3.09
CA GLU A 13 3.45 22.60 -1.89
C GLU A 13 4.14 22.02 -0.66
N ARG A 14 4.15 20.68 -0.50
CA ARG A 14 4.74 20.01 0.66
C ARG A 14 5.27 18.61 0.34
N LYS A 15 5.89 17.96 1.32
CA LYS A 15 6.32 16.56 1.20
C LYS A 15 5.14 15.61 1.41
N ILE A 16 5.32 14.38 0.91
CA ILE A 16 4.34 13.29 1.03
C ILE A 16 4.70 12.43 2.23
N HIS A 17 3.69 12.04 3.00
CA HIS A 17 3.80 11.00 4.02
C HIS A 17 2.94 9.80 3.62
N LEU A 18 3.49 8.58 3.69
CA LEU A 18 2.74 7.34 3.47
C LEU A 18 2.86 6.45 4.69
N THR A 19 1.75 5.80 5.06
CA THR A 19 1.72 4.86 6.18
C THR A 19 1.72 3.44 5.63
N LEU A 20 2.71 2.63 6.02
CA LEU A 20 2.74 1.20 5.70
C LEU A 20 1.94 0.40 6.74
N ILE A 21 1.09 -0.50 6.26
CA ILE A 21 0.37 -1.50 7.06
C ILE A 21 0.69 -2.88 6.48
N ASP A 22 1.19 -3.79 7.32
CA ASP A 22 1.31 -5.21 6.97
C ASP A 22 0.00 -5.91 7.31
N PRO A 23 -0.79 -6.39 6.34
CA PRO A 23 -2.08 -7.03 6.58
C PRO A 23 -2.02 -8.31 7.43
N GLU A 24 -0.86 -8.95 7.64
CA GLU A 24 -0.77 -10.17 8.47
C GLU A 24 -0.72 -9.88 9.99
N GLU A 25 -0.45 -8.63 10.39
CA GLU A 25 -0.23 -8.27 11.79
C GLU A 25 -1.52 -7.96 12.56
N GLN A 26 -2.66 -7.83 11.88
CA GLN A 26 -3.94 -7.47 12.49
C GLN A 26 -5.14 -7.84 11.61
N THR A 27 -6.35 -7.76 12.17
CA THR A 27 -7.60 -7.89 11.39
C THR A 27 -7.82 -6.70 10.45
N SER A 28 -8.63 -6.85 9.39
CA SER A 28 -8.90 -5.75 8.45
C SER A 28 -9.59 -4.54 9.12
N GLN A 29 -10.37 -4.76 10.18
CA GLN A 29 -11.01 -3.69 10.96
C GLN A 29 -10.01 -2.94 11.85
N GLU A 30 -9.03 -3.64 12.43
CA GLU A 30 -7.94 -3.00 13.16
C GLU A 30 -7.04 -2.21 12.20
N ALA A 31 -6.73 -2.76 11.03
CA ALA A 31 -6.04 -2.04 9.96
C ALA A 31 -6.78 -0.77 9.56
N LEU A 32 -8.12 -0.83 9.40
CA LEU A 32 -8.94 0.35 9.13
C LEU A 32 -8.82 1.40 10.23
N LYS A 33 -8.89 1.00 11.50
CA LYS A 33 -8.73 1.92 12.63
C LYS A 33 -7.37 2.62 12.59
N MET A 34 -6.29 1.87 12.35
CA MET A 34 -4.94 2.43 12.24
C MET A 34 -4.80 3.37 11.05
N ALA A 35 -5.26 2.96 9.87
CA ALA A 35 -5.24 3.78 8.66
C ALA A 35 -6.04 5.08 8.84
N THR A 36 -7.21 5.00 9.48
CA THR A 36 -8.04 6.17 9.79
C THR A 36 -7.30 7.17 10.68
N MET A 37 -6.66 6.68 11.75
CA MET A 37 -5.85 7.54 12.65
C MET A 37 -4.65 8.14 11.92
N ALA A 38 -4.01 7.37 11.02
CA ALA A 38 -2.88 7.87 10.24
C ALA A 38 -3.29 8.96 9.24
N VAL A 39 -4.43 8.78 8.55
CA VAL A 39 -5.00 9.79 7.64
C VAL A 39 -5.40 11.05 8.42
N GLN A 40 -6.04 10.91 9.57
CA GLN A 40 -6.35 12.04 10.46
C GLN A 40 -5.08 12.75 10.96
N GLY A 41 -3.98 12.00 11.14
CA GLY A 41 -2.66 12.51 11.46
C GLY A 41 -1.92 13.18 10.29
N GLY A 42 -2.50 13.19 9.09
CA GLY A 42 -1.93 13.85 7.91
C GLY A 42 -1.21 12.94 6.92
N SER A 43 -1.40 11.61 6.99
CA SER A 43 -0.88 10.70 5.97
C SER A 43 -1.63 10.86 4.65
N ASP A 44 -0.89 10.86 3.54
CA ASP A 44 -1.38 11.10 2.17
C ASP A 44 -1.82 9.83 1.45
N GLY A 45 -1.58 8.66 2.06
CA GLY A 45 -1.87 7.38 1.44
C GLY A 45 -1.45 6.22 2.33
N ILE A 46 -2.04 5.07 2.05
CA ILE A 46 -1.74 3.83 2.76
C ILE A 46 -0.97 2.91 1.82
N MET A 47 0.24 2.54 2.22
CA MET A 47 0.96 1.43 1.62
C MET A 47 0.49 0.13 2.28
N LEU A 48 0.18 -0.88 1.48
CA LEU A 48 -0.28 -2.16 1.96
C LEU A 48 0.65 -3.28 1.47
N GLY A 49 1.25 -3.99 2.41
CA GLY A 49 2.23 -5.05 2.15
C GLY A 49 3.35 -5.04 3.18
N GLY A 50 4.52 -5.56 2.80
CA GLY A 50 5.60 -5.87 3.74
C GLY A 50 6.04 -7.31 3.57
N SER A 51 5.84 -8.13 4.60
CA SER A 51 6.15 -9.57 4.58
C SER A 51 5.02 -10.44 4.05
N THR A 52 3.86 -9.86 3.74
CA THR A 52 2.62 -10.58 3.45
C THR A 52 2.79 -11.66 2.40
N THR A 53 2.55 -12.89 2.81
CA THR A 53 2.51 -14.10 1.99
C THR A 53 1.08 -14.53 1.69
N ASN A 54 0.10 -14.12 2.50
CA ASN A 54 -1.30 -14.51 2.36
C ASN A 54 -2.13 -13.49 1.55
N GLY A 55 -2.47 -13.85 0.30
CA GLY A 55 -3.31 -13.02 -0.57
C GLY A 55 -4.74 -12.80 -0.07
N ILE A 56 -5.27 -13.67 0.81
CA ILE A 56 -6.63 -13.53 1.36
C ILE A 56 -6.69 -12.35 2.34
N GLU A 57 -5.70 -12.24 3.23
CA GLU A 57 -5.61 -11.17 4.23
C GLU A 57 -5.33 -9.82 3.55
N LEU A 58 -4.48 -9.82 2.53
CA LEU A 58 -4.26 -8.65 1.67
C LEU A 58 -5.57 -8.20 1.02
N GLU A 59 -6.31 -9.10 0.38
CA GLU A 59 -7.54 -8.77 -0.32
C GLU A 59 -8.61 -8.22 0.64
N ALA A 60 -8.82 -8.89 1.77
CA ALA A 60 -9.77 -8.45 2.79
C ALA A 60 -9.42 -7.06 3.33
N THR A 61 -8.14 -6.83 3.65
CA THR A 61 -7.66 -5.54 4.16
C THR A 61 -7.77 -4.45 3.10
N ALA A 62 -7.28 -4.69 1.89
CA ALA A 62 -7.37 -3.72 0.79
C ALA A 62 -8.81 -3.31 0.50
N LYS A 63 -9.73 -4.28 0.45
CA LYS A 63 -11.16 -4.01 0.25
C LYS A 63 -11.73 -3.15 1.38
N THR A 64 -11.49 -3.51 2.63
CA THR A 64 -11.98 -2.75 3.79
C THR A 64 -11.44 -1.32 3.78
N LEU A 65 -10.15 -1.12 3.51
CA LEU A 65 -9.57 0.22 3.41
C LEU A 65 -10.17 1.02 2.26
N LYS A 66 -10.31 0.40 1.08
CA LYS A 66 -10.83 1.05 -0.12
C LYS A 66 -12.27 1.54 0.02
N GLU A 67 -13.10 0.81 0.76
CA GLU A 67 -14.51 1.16 0.99
C GLU A 67 -14.69 2.28 2.03
N ASN A 68 -13.66 2.62 2.81
CA ASN A 68 -13.79 3.51 3.98
C ASN A 68 -12.82 4.71 3.97
N LEU A 69 -11.87 4.78 3.03
CA LEU A 69 -10.87 5.85 2.96
C LEU A 69 -10.84 6.51 1.59
N ASP A 70 -10.65 7.83 1.57
CA ASP A 70 -10.53 8.63 0.35
C ASP A 70 -9.08 8.79 -0.14
N VAL A 71 -8.09 8.44 0.69
CA VAL A 71 -6.66 8.43 0.31
C VAL A 71 -6.32 7.18 -0.51
N PRO A 72 -5.33 7.24 -1.41
CA PRO A 72 -4.95 6.09 -2.23
C PRO A 72 -4.42 4.92 -1.40
N ILE A 73 -4.85 3.71 -1.77
CA ILE A 73 -4.28 2.45 -1.29
C ILE A 73 -3.26 1.94 -2.32
N ILE A 74 -2.01 1.76 -1.90
CA ILE A 74 -0.88 1.46 -2.78
C ILE A 74 -0.24 0.15 -2.35
N LEU A 75 -0.16 -0.83 -3.26
CA LEU A 75 0.48 -2.10 -2.95
C LEU A 75 2.00 -1.92 -2.85
N PHE A 76 2.57 -2.41 -1.76
CA PHE A 76 4.00 -2.53 -1.51
C PHE A 76 4.37 -4.03 -1.49
N PRO A 77 4.45 -4.66 -2.67
CA PRO A 77 4.53 -6.12 -2.78
C PRO A 77 5.88 -6.65 -2.31
N GLY A 78 5.87 -7.64 -1.40
CA GLY A 78 7.04 -8.46 -1.08
C GLY A 78 7.21 -9.66 -2.02
N ASN A 79 6.13 -10.13 -2.65
CA ASN A 79 6.12 -11.24 -3.62
C ASN A 79 4.85 -11.16 -4.51
N ILE A 80 4.64 -12.13 -5.41
CA ILE A 80 3.49 -12.25 -6.32
C ILE A 80 2.13 -12.32 -5.60
N SER A 81 2.10 -12.77 -4.34
CA SER A 81 0.92 -12.76 -3.47
C SER A 81 0.46 -11.34 -3.10
N GLY A 82 1.32 -10.34 -3.31
CA GLY A 82 1.10 -8.93 -3.00
C GLY A 82 0.22 -8.18 -3.99
N VAL A 83 -0.58 -8.87 -4.82
CA VAL A 83 -1.40 -8.25 -5.87
C VAL A 83 -2.89 -8.48 -5.60
N THR A 84 -3.66 -7.38 -5.61
CA THR A 84 -5.13 -7.43 -5.50
C THR A 84 -5.77 -6.31 -6.31
N LYS A 85 -7.03 -6.51 -6.73
CA LYS A 85 -7.83 -5.55 -7.52
C LYS A 85 -8.38 -4.37 -6.71
N TYR A 86 -8.28 -4.41 -5.37
CA TYR A 86 -8.88 -3.41 -4.49
C TYR A 86 -7.98 -2.21 -4.21
N ALA A 87 -6.72 -2.23 -4.64
CA ALA A 87 -5.80 -1.11 -4.52
C ALA A 87 -5.90 -0.13 -5.70
N ASP A 88 -5.49 1.12 -5.48
CA ASP A 88 -5.47 2.19 -6.49
C ASP A 88 -4.21 2.15 -7.37
N ALA A 89 -3.10 1.65 -6.82
CA ALA A 89 -1.82 1.53 -7.50
C ALA A 89 -0.98 0.40 -6.91
N ILE A 90 0.10 0.07 -7.61
CA ILE A 90 1.15 -0.83 -7.16
C ILE A 90 2.50 -0.17 -7.38
N PHE A 91 3.39 -0.26 -6.39
CA PHE A 91 4.80 0.00 -6.63
C PHE A 91 5.41 -1.19 -7.35
N PHE A 92 5.43 -1.12 -8.68
CA PHE A 92 6.05 -2.12 -9.53
C PHE A 92 7.57 -1.98 -9.49
N MET A 93 8.18 -2.55 -8.44
CA MET A 93 9.56 -2.33 -8.06
C MET A 93 10.50 -3.46 -8.46
N THR A 94 11.78 -3.13 -8.59
CA THR A 94 12.89 -4.06 -8.82
C THR A 94 13.85 -3.98 -7.65
N LEU A 95 14.23 -5.12 -7.06
CA LEU A 95 15.26 -5.17 -6.01
C LEU A 95 16.66 -5.14 -6.66
N LEU A 96 17.11 -3.94 -7.03
CA LEU A 96 18.29 -3.70 -7.86
C LEU A 96 19.61 -4.29 -7.31
N ASN A 97 19.72 -4.42 -6.00
CA ASN A 97 20.91 -4.94 -5.32
C ASN A 97 20.78 -6.42 -4.92
N SER A 98 19.76 -7.13 -5.41
CA SER A 98 19.63 -8.58 -5.23
C SER A 98 20.74 -9.33 -5.98
N THR A 99 21.25 -10.41 -5.38
CA THR A 99 22.10 -11.40 -6.09
C THR A 99 21.28 -12.52 -6.74
N ASN A 100 19.97 -12.57 -6.48
CA ASN A 100 19.04 -13.53 -7.05
C ASN A 100 18.21 -12.87 -8.18
N PRO A 101 18.30 -13.34 -9.44
CA PRO A 101 17.57 -12.81 -10.60
C PRO A 101 16.06 -12.74 -10.43
N TYR A 102 15.48 -13.66 -9.65
CA TYR A 102 14.06 -13.69 -9.34
C TYR A 102 13.54 -12.35 -8.80
N TRP A 103 14.30 -11.73 -7.89
CA TRP A 103 13.93 -10.44 -7.30
C TRP A 103 14.25 -9.22 -8.17
N ILE A 104 14.97 -9.40 -9.29
CA ILE A 104 15.33 -8.32 -10.19
C ILE A 104 14.31 -8.22 -11.33
N ILE A 105 14.01 -9.34 -12.01
CA ILE A 105 13.23 -9.34 -13.26
C ILE A 105 12.19 -10.45 -13.43
N GLY A 106 12.03 -11.40 -12.49
CA GLY A 106 10.92 -12.37 -12.56
C GLY A 106 11.26 -13.82 -12.23
#